data_AF-A0A952JGA8-F1
#
_entry.id   AF-A0A952JGA8-F1
#
_cell.length_a   1.000
_cell.length_b   1.000
_cell.length_c   1.000
_cell.angle_alpha   90.00
_cell.angle_beta   90.00
_cell.angle_gamma   90.00
#
_symmetry.space_group_name_H-M   'P 1'
#
loop_
_entity.id
_entity.type
_entity.pdbx_description
1 polymer ?
#
loop_
_entity_poly.entity_id
_entity_poly.type
_entity_poly.pdbx_seq_one_letter_code
_entity_poly.pdbx_strand_id
1 'polypeptide(L)' 'MKKLMFVLVALIGLASCAAPKPYYETKEGKRKQKYYNDIQYGRNAHPKMKF' A
#
# COMPACT_ATOMS: atom_id res chain seq x y z
N MET A 1 -19.15 2.79 27.99
CA MET A 1 -17.74 2.40 27.72
C MET A 1 -17.57 1.61 26.42
N LYS A 2 -18.34 0.55 26.15
CA LYS A 2 -18.28 -0.20 24.86
C LYS A 2 -18.35 0.68 23.60
N LYS A 3 -19.28 1.65 23.56
CA LYS A 3 -19.42 2.59 22.43
C LYS A 3 -18.16 3.43 22.18
N LEU A 4 -17.49 3.86 23.25
CA LEU A 4 -16.25 4.63 23.16
C LEU A 4 -15.10 3.78 22.60
N MET A 5 -15.03 2.50 22.98
CA MET A 5 -14.04 1.58 22.42
C MET A 5 -14.23 1.37 20.92
N PHE A 6 -15.48 1.24 20.44
CA PHE A 6 -15.74 1.13 19.00
C PHE A 6 -15.30 2.39 18.23
N VAL A 7 -15.55 3.57 18.79
CA VAL A 7 -15.09 4.84 18.18
C VAL A 7 -13.56 4.89 18.13
N LEU A 8 -12.88 4.45 19.20
CA LEU A 8 -11.42 4.41 19.24
C LEU A 8 -10.83 3.43 18.20
N VAL A 9 -11.40 2.23 18.09
CA VAL A 9 -10.97 1.23 17.10
C VAL A 9 -11.21 1.73 15.67
N ALA A 10 -12.35 2.37 15.42
CA ALA A 10 -12.65 2.97 14.12
C ALA A 10 -11.64 4.07 13.75
N LEU A 11 -11.29 4.95 14.71
CA LEU A 11 -10.28 5.99 14.50
C LEU A 11 -8.90 5.41 14.19
N ILE A 12 -8.47 4.36 14.90
CA ILE A 12 -7.20 3.67 14.63
C ILE A 12 -7.21 3.03 13.24
N GLY A 13 -8.31 2.39 12.86
CA GLY A 13 -8.48 1.79 11.53
C GLY A 13 -8.35 2.83 10.42
N LEU A 14 -9.02 3.97 10.56
CA LEU A 14 -8.96 5.07 9.58
C LEU A 14 -7.57 5.72 9.51
N ALA A 15 -6.90 5.90 10.65
CA ALA A 15 -5.55 6.48 10.71
C ALA A 15 -4.49 5.58 10.05
N SER A 16 -4.68 4.25 10.06
CA SER A 16 -3.74 3.30 9.46
C SER A 16 -3.58 3.45 7.94
N CYS A 17 -4.59 3.99 7.25
CA CYS A 17 -4.55 4.23 5.81
C CYS A 17 -3.78 5.51 5.42
N ALA A 18 -3.59 6.45 6.36
CA ALA A 18 -2.96 7.74 6.11
C ALA A 18 -1.42 7.71 6.29
N ALA A 19 -0.87 6.64 6.86
CA ALA A 19 0.56 6.52 7.05
C ALA A 19 1.28 6.32 5.70
N PRO A 20 2.42 7.01 5.47
CA PRO A 20 3.25 6.75 4.30
C PRO A 20 3.67 5.28 4.35
N LYS A 21 3.49 4.56 3.25
CA LYS A 21 3.83 3.14 3.17
C LYS A 21 5.35 3.02 3.03
N PRO A 22 6.10 2.71 4.11
CA PRO A 22 7.56 2.87 4.13
C PRO A 22 8.23 1.93 3.13
N TYR A 23 7.58 0.84 2.76
CA TYR A 23 8.11 -0.06 1.74
C TYR A 23 8.30 0.64 0.39
N TYR A 24 7.49 1.62 0.01
CA TYR A 24 7.69 2.39 -1.24
C TYR A 24 8.96 3.25 -1.24
N GLU A 25 9.59 3.49 -0.09
CA GLU A 25 10.83 4.26 0.01
C GLU A 25 12.07 3.37 -0.20
N THR A 26 11.94 2.08 0.13
CA THR A 26 13.01 1.08 -0.03
C THR A 26 13.29 0.76 -1.51
N LYS A 27 14.52 0.35 -1.81
CA LYS A 27 14.91 -0.11 -3.16
C LYS A 27 14.00 -1.22 -3.67
N GLU A 28 13.63 -2.17 -2.81
CA GLU A 28 12.75 -3.27 -3.17
C GLU A 28 11.31 -2.83 -3.44
N GLY A 29 10.74 -1.97 -2.60
CA GLY A 29 9.37 -1.52 -2.81
C GLY A 29 9.24 -0.58 -4.01
N LYS A 30 10.25 0.24 -4.34
CA LYS A 30 10.29 0.97 -5.61
C LYS A 30 10.29 0.03 -6.82
N ARG A 31 11.05 -1.08 -6.75
CA ARG A 31 11.07 -2.11 -7.81
C ARG A 31 9.70 -2.77 -7.99
N LYS A 32 9.04 -3.14 -6.89
CA LYS A 32 7.68 -3.70 -6.89
C LYS A 32 6.66 -2.68 -7.40
N GLN A 33 6.72 -1.43 -6.93
CA GLN A 33 5.83 -0.36 -7.37
C GLN A 33 5.93 -0.11 -8.87
N LYS A 34 7.16 -0.06 -9.43
CA LYS A 34 7.36 0.04 -10.88
C LYS A 34 6.70 -1.12 -11.63
N TYR A 35 6.93 -2.35 -11.18
CA TYR A 35 6.32 -3.54 -11.80
C TYR A 35 4.79 -3.45 -11.85
N TYR A 36 4.14 -3.16 -10.72
CA TYR A 36 2.69 -3.04 -10.66
C TYR A 36 2.16 -1.87 -11.48
N ASN A 37 2.86 -0.72 -11.48
CA ASN A 37 2.50 0.42 -12.32
C ASN A 37 2.63 0.10 -13.81
N ASP A 38 3.65 -0.66 -14.21
CA ASP A 38 3.84 -1.04 -15.61
C ASP A 38 2.69 -1.93 -16.12
N ILE A 39 2.11 -2.76 -15.25
CA ILE A 39 0.88 -3.52 -15.53
C ILE A 39 -0.35 -2.59 -15.54
N GLN A 40 -0.55 -1.82 -14.46
CA GLN A 40 -1.75 -1.01 -14.25
C GLN A 40 -1.96 0.04 -15.35
N TYR A 41 -0.89 0.67 -15.82
CA TYR A 41 -0.94 1.72 -16.84
C TYR A 41 -0.64 1.18 -18.25
N GLY A 42 -0.64 -0.14 -18.45
CA GLY A 42 -0.46 -0.76 -19.76
C GLY A 42 0.90 -0.49 -20.42
N ARG A 43 1.89 -0.01 -19.66
CA ARG A 43 3.23 0.31 -20.18
C ARG A 43 4.01 -0.94 -20.56
N ASN A 44 3.74 -2.06 -19.88
CA ASN A 44 4.19 -3.40 -20.25
C ASN A 44 3.17 -4.43 -19.75
N ALA A 45 2.37 -5.01 -20.65
CA ALA A 45 1.34 -5.99 -20.28
C ALA A 45 1.90 -7.28 -19.65
N HIS A 46 3.18 -7.60 -19.90
CA HIS A 46 3.88 -8.75 -19.32
C HIS A 46 5.29 -8.36 -18.84
N PRO A 47 5.41 -7.69 -17.68
CA PRO A 47 6.73 -7.43 -17.12
C PRO A 47 7.36 -8.75 -16.67
N LYS A 48 8.59 -9.04 -17.11
CA LYS A 48 9.26 -10.34 -16.89
C LYS A 48 9.72 -10.60 -15.45
N MET A 49 9.42 -9.73 -14.49
CA MET A 49 9.87 -9.91 -13.10
C MET A 49 8.92 -10.84 -12.34
N LYS A 50 9.45 -11.98 -11.88
CA LYS A 50 8.82 -12.82 -10.85
C LYS A 50 9.36 -12.37 -9.50
N PHE A 51 8.49 -11.94 -8.59
CA PHE A 51 8.83 -11.65 -7.19
C PHE A 51 8.66 -12.90 -6.32
#